data_AF-A0A4R7X4D2-F1
#
_entry.id   AF-A0A4R7X4D2-F1
#
_cell.length_a   1.000
_cell.length_b   1.000
_cell.length_c   1.000
_cell.angle_alpha   90.00
_cell.angle_beta   90.00
_cell.angle_gamma   90.00
#
_symmetry.space_group_name_H-M   'P 1'
#
loop_
_entity.id
_entity.type
_entity.pdbx_description
1 polymer ?
#
loop_
_entity_poly.entity_id
_entity_poly.type
_entity_poly.pdbx_seq_one_letter_code
_entity_poly.pdbx_strand_id
1 'polypeptide(L)'
;MDRLEIQQHVLDTLGKILIDKSVIQGQEDVLVSALELDEEDFAEFFADLQSRFHIQLPIRIKSDLSHLPEHPDYSQLRLQGLIDLILLKMTSEESR
;
A
#
# COMPACT_ATOMS: atom_id res chain seq x y z
N MET A 1 -16.14 2.05 -6.21
CA MET A 1 -14.85 2.12 -6.93
C MET A 1 -14.47 0.72 -7.36
N ASP A 2 -13.96 0.57 -8.57
CA ASP A 2 -13.53 -0.73 -9.10
C ASP A 2 -12.07 -1.02 -8.72
N ARG A 3 -11.74 -2.32 -8.61
CA ARG A 3 -10.37 -2.80 -8.35
C ARG A 3 -9.34 -2.19 -9.30
N LEU A 4 -9.73 -1.97 -10.56
CA LEU A 4 -8.90 -1.35 -11.60
C LEU A 4 -8.57 0.12 -11.30
N GLU A 5 -9.50 0.87 -10.70
CA GLU A 5 -9.26 2.25 -10.29
C GLU A 5 -8.27 2.31 -9.12
N ILE A 6 -8.45 1.44 -8.13
CA ILE A 6 -7.53 1.32 -6.99
C ILE A 6 -6.13 0.95 -7.47
N GLN A 7 -6.03 -0.06 -8.35
CA GLN A 7 -4.77 -0.49 -8.94
C GLN A 7 -4.06 0.63 -9.68
N GLN A 8 -4.77 1.37 -10.54
CA GLN A 8 -4.19 2.51 -11.26
C GLN A 8 -3.72 3.61 -10.31
N HIS A 9 -4.48 3.92 -9.26
CA HIS A 9 -4.08 4.91 -8.28
C HIS A 9 -2.86 4.47 -7.47
N VAL A 10 -2.80 3.21 -7.04
CA VAL A 10 -1.63 2.65 -6.37
C VAL A 10 -0.39 2.76 -7.28
N LEU A 11 -0.51 2.40 -8.55
CA LEU A 11 0.59 2.52 -9.52
C LEU A 11 0.96 3.99 -9.82
N ASP A 12 0.01 4.91 -9.83
CA ASP A 12 0.25 6.35 -10.02
C ASP A 12 1.01 6.96 -8.84
N THR A 13 0.59 6.66 -7.60
CA THR A 13 1.28 7.10 -6.39
C THR A 13 2.66 6.46 -6.29
N LEU A 14 2.78 5.15 -6.53
CA LEU A 14 4.08 4.48 -6.62
C LEU A 14 4.95 5.09 -7.71
N GLY A 15 4.39 5.39 -8.89
CA GLY A 15 5.13 6.04 -9.96
C GLY A 15 5.58 7.47 -9.66
N LYS A 16 5.08 8.12 -8.60
CA LYS A 16 5.59 9.43 -8.14
C LYS A 16 6.75 9.28 -7.17
N ILE A 17 6.73 8.20 -6.38
CA ILE A 17 7.68 7.93 -5.31
C ILE A 17 8.87 7.10 -5.84
N LEU A 18 8.59 6.10 -6.67
CA LEU A 18 9.59 5.27 -7.33
C LEU A 18 10.38 6.07 -8.34
N ILE A 19 11.69 6.08 -8.11
CA ILE A 19 12.69 6.58 -9.06
C ILE A 19 12.74 5.68 -10.29
N ASP A 20 12.75 4.35 -10.09
CA ASP A 20 12.65 3.37 -11.17
C ASP A 20 11.22 2.83 -11.30
N LYS A 21 10.54 3.18 -12.40
CA LYS A 21 9.18 2.69 -12.68
C LYS A 21 9.18 1.33 -13.37
N SER A 22 10.35 0.81 -13.72
CA SER A 22 10.49 -0.48 -14.41
C SER A 22 10.05 -1.62 -13.51
N VAL A 23 10.22 -1.49 -12.18
CA VAL A 23 9.78 -2.48 -11.17
C VAL A 23 8.25 -2.64 -11.07
N ILE A 24 7.48 -1.62 -11.48
CA ILE A 24 6.01 -1.67 -11.51
C ILE A 24 5.43 -1.74 -12.93
N GLN A 25 6.24 -1.48 -13.97
CA GLN A 25 5.78 -1.54 -15.37
C GLN A 25 5.58 -2.99 -15.82
N GLY A 26 4.32 -3.38 -15.97
CA GLY A 26 3.93 -4.70 -16.49
C GLY A 26 3.91 -5.82 -15.44
N GLN A 27 4.20 -5.50 -14.17
CA GLN A 27 4.09 -6.45 -13.06
C GLN A 27 2.92 -6.07 -12.15
N GLU A 28 1.84 -6.84 -12.22
CA GLU A 28 0.66 -6.63 -11.37
C GLU A 28 0.90 -7.07 -9.92
N ASP A 29 1.89 -7.93 -9.69
CA ASP A 29 2.12 -8.67 -8.45
C ASP A 29 3.58 -8.55 -7.97
N VAL A 30 4.10 -7.33 -7.90
CA VAL A 30 5.43 -7.07 -7.33
C VAL A 30 5.35 -6.99 -5.80
N LEU A 31 6.43 -7.41 -5.13
CA LEU A 31 6.58 -7.23 -3.70
C LEU A 31 6.79 -5.76 -3.37
N VAL A 32 6.15 -5.30 -2.31
CA VAL A 32 6.30 -3.94 -1.80
C VAL A 32 7.73 -3.71 -1.29
N SER A 33 8.44 -4.74 -0.80
CA SER A 33 9.89 -4.65 -0.53
C SER A 33 10.75 -4.42 -1.78
N ALA A 34 10.33 -4.96 -2.94
CA ALA A 34 11.10 -4.85 -4.18
C ALA A 34 11.00 -3.45 -4.79
N LEU A 35 10.13 -2.60 -4.24
CA LEU A 35 10.02 -1.20 -4.58
C LEU A 35 11.17 -0.36 -4.00
N GLU A 36 12.00 -0.95 -3.13
CA GLU A 36 13.16 -0.31 -2.49
C GLU A 36 12.83 1.09 -1.95
N LEU A 37 11.61 1.26 -1.43
CA LEU A 37 11.14 2.52 -0.86
C LEU A 37 11.74 2.70 0.53
N ASP A 38 12.21 3.91 0.81
CA ASP A 38 12.63 4.29 2.16
C ASP A 38 11.41 4.43 3.09
N GLU A 39 11.67 4.52 4.39
CA GLU A 39 10.59 4.59 5.40
C GLU A 39 9.70 5.82 5.23
N GLU A 40 10.28 6.95 4.80
CA GLU A 40 9.57 8.20 4.52
C GLU A 40 8.67 8.05 3.28
N ASP A 41 9.22 7.51 2.19
CA ASP A 41 8.49 7.20 0.96
C ASP A 41 7.32 6.25 1.23
N PHE A 42 7.53 5.25 2.08
CA PHE A 42 6.48 4.37 2.55
C PHE A 42 5.38 5.12 3.29
N ALA A 43 5.75 5.98 4.24
CA ALA A 43 4.81 6.77 5.02
C ALA A 43 3.93 7.64 4.10
N GLU A 44 4.56 8.34 3.16
CA GLU A 44 3.88 9.23 2.21
C GLU A 44 2.98 8.43 1.26
N PHE A 45 3.46 7.31 0.73
CA PHE A 45 2.68 6.41 -0.13
C PHE A 45 1.37 5.99 0.53
N PHE A 46 1.45 5.45 1.74
CA PHE A 46 0.26 4.98 2.44
C PHE A 46 -0.62 6.14 2.92
N ALA A 47 -0.04 7.28 3.31
CA ALA A 47 -0.81 8.47 3.69
C ALA A 47 -1.62 9.02 2.51
N ASP A 48 -1.03 9.06 1.31
CA ASP A 48 -1.70 9.49 0.08
C ASP A 48 -2.86 8.55 -0.26
N LEU A 49 -2.64 7.22 -0.19
CA LEU A 49 -3.70 6.23 -0.42
C LEU A 49 -4.84 6.35 0.60
N GLN A 50 -4.52 6.44 1.89
CA GLN A 50 -5.54 6.59 2.94
C GLN A 50 -6.37 7.86 2.76
N SER A 51 -5.71 8.98 2.49
CA SER A 51 -6.38 10.26 2.21
C SER A 51 -7.26 10.16 0.97
N ARG A 52 -6.76 9.53 -0.09
CA ARG A 52 -7.44 9.40 -1.38
C ARG A 52 -8.67 8.50 -1.34
N PHE A 53 -8.55 7.35 -0.66
CA PHE A 53 -9.63 6.36 -0.53
C PHE A 53 -10.48 6.57 0.71
N HIS A 54 -10.16 7.57 1.55
CA HIS A 54 -10.80 7.82 2.84
C HIS A 54 -10.78 6.59 3.77
N ILE A 55 -9.75 5.75 3.65
CA ILE A 55 -9.59 4.54 4.47
C ILE A 55 -8.52 4.72 5.53
N GLN A 56 -8.58 3.90 6.57
CA GLN A 56 -7.47 3.73 7.50
C GLN A 56 -6.75 2.39 7.27
N LEU A 57 -5.57 2.50 6.67
CA LEU A 57 -4.61 1.41 6.60
C LEU A 57 -3.76 1.47 7.89
N PRO A 58 -3.50 0.34 8.55
CA PRO A 58 -2.67 0.33 9.74
C PRO A 58 -1.21 0.60 9.35
N ILE A 59 -0.85 1.86 9.06
CA ILE A 59 0.55 2.25 8.89
C ILE A 59 1.19 2.26 10.28
N ARG A 60 1.50 1.09 10.83
CA ARG A 60 2.37 1.03 12.01
C ARG A 60 3.81 1.11 11.52
N ILE A 61 4.26 2.33 11.22
CA ILE A 61 5.68 2.63 10.99
C ILE A 61 6.42 2.39 12.30
N LYS A 62 6.84 1.15 12.52
CA LYS A 62 7.83 0.62 13.49
C LYS A 62 7.76 1.00 14.97
N SER A 63 7.05 2.03 15.40
CA SER A 63 7.31 2.67 16.69
C SER A 63 6.42 2.20 17.84
N ASP A 64 5.37 1.40 17.57
CA ASP A 64 4.37 1.02 18.57
C ASP A 64 4.05 -0.49 18.62
N LEU A 65 5.03 -1.34 18.24
CA LEU A 65 4.83 -2.79 18.08
C LEU A 65 5.90 -3.66 18.75
N SER A 66 6.51 -3.22 19.84
CA SER A 66 7.38 -4.08 20.65
C SER A 66 6.65 -5.20 21.41
N HIS A 67 5.31 -5.26 21.34
CA HIS A 67 4.48 -6.16 22.16
C HIS A 67 3.53 -7.10 21.39
N LEU A 68 3.46 -7.05 20.06
CA LEU A 68 2.71 -8.04 19.28
C LEU A 68 3.69 -9.00 18.59
N PRO A 69 3.44 -10.32 18.62
CA PRO A 69 4.40 -11.33 18.13
C PRO A 69 4.61 -11.35 16.61
N GLU A 70 3.98 -10.47 15.84
CA GLU A 70 3.95 -10.55 14.39
C GLU A 70 4.05 -9.15 13.81
N HIS A 71 5.27 -8.79 13.40
CA HIS A 71 5.44 -7.74 12.39
C HIS A 71 4.80 -8.29 11.10
N PRO A 72 3.72 -7.69 10.54
CA PRO A 72 3.49 -7.85 9.13
C PRO A 72 4.60 -7.04 8.47
N ASP A 73 5.74 -7.66 8.26
CA ASP A 73 6.80 -7.12 7.43
C ASP A 73 6.14 -6.85 6.08
N TYR A 74 5.80 -5.58 5.79
CA TYR A 74 5.27 -5.16 4.49
C TYR A 74 6.20 -5.58 3.35
N SER A 75 7.43 -5.98 3.68
CA SER A 75 8.36 -6.68 2.82
C SER A 75 7.81 -7.92 2.14
N GLN A 76 6.85 -8.63 2.72
CA GLN A 76 6.17 -9.76 2.07
C GLN A 76 4.84 -9.38 1.42
N LEU A 77 4.36 -8.15 1.63
CA LEU A 77 3.12 -7.68 1.04
C LEU A 77 3.33 -7.51 -0.47
N ARG A 78 2.42 -8.07 -1.27
CA ARG A 78 2.38 -7.84 -2.72
C ARG A 78 1.48 -6.67 -3.05
N LEU A 79 1.74 -6.03 -4.18
CA LEU A 79 0.95 -4.93 -4.70
C LEU A 79 -0.53 -5.34 -4.88
N GLN A 80 -0.80 -6.55 -5.37
CA GLN A 80 -2.16 -7.13 -5.39
C GLN A 80 -2.76 -7.25 -3.98
N GLY A 81 -1.99 -7.70 -3.00
CA GLY A 81 -2.46 -7.83 -1.61
C GLY A 81 -2.77 -6.48 -0.97
N LEU A 82 -2.01 -5.44 -1.31
CA LEU A 82 -2.32 -4.07 -0.91
C LEU A 82 -3.63 -3.58 -1.53
N ILE A 83 -3.82 -3.82 -2.83
CA ILE A 83 -5.08 -3.45 -3.53
C ILE A 83 -6.27 -4.16 -2.90
N ASP A 84 -6.13 -5.46 -2.61
CA ASP A 84 -7.18 -6.26 -1.96
C ASP A 84 -7.51 -5.74 -0.56
N LEU A 85 -6.50 -5.37 0.22
CA LEU A 85 -6.67 -4.73 1.53
C LEU A 85 -7.42 -3.39 1.44
N ILE A 86 -7.08 -2.54 0.48
CA ILE A 86 -7.77 -1.27 0.23
C ILE A 86 -9.24 -1.55 -0.10
N LEU A 87 -9.50 -2.48 -1.03
CA LEU A 87 -10.83 -2.84 -1.46
C LEU A 87 -11.67 -3.43 -0.31
N LEU A 88 -11.08 -4.27 0.53
CA LEU A 88 -11.72 -4.85 1.71
C LEU A 88 -12.05 -3.78 2.76
N LYS A 89 -11.17 -2.78 2.96
CA LYS A 89 -11.43 -1.65 3.85
C LYS A 89 -12.56 -0.78 3.34
N MET A 90 -12.54 -0.41 2.06
CA MET A 90 -13.61 0.37 1.45
C MET A 90 -14.97 -0.32 1.59
N THR A 91 -15.03 -1.64 1.32
CA THR A 91 -16.26 -2.43 1.43
C THR A 91 -16.76 -2.53 2.88
N SER A 92 -15.83 -2.60 3.85
CA SER A 92 -16.18 -2.67 5.27
C SER A 92 -16.68 -1.33 5.83
N GLU A 93 -16.18 -0.20 5.31
CA GLU A 93 -16.62 1.14 5.72
C GLU A 93 -17.94 1.56 5.05
N GLU A 94 -18.24 1.06 3.85
CA GLU A 94 -19.51 1.33 3.15
C GLU A 94 -20.72 0.64 3.83
N SER A 95 -20.48 -0.31 4.74
CA SER A 95 -21.52 -1.05 5.46
C SER A 95 -21.91 -0.44 6.82
N ARG A 96 -21.49 0.80 7.14
CA ARG A 96 -21.65 1.40 8.47
C ARG A 96 -22.47 2.68 8.50
#